data_AF-A0A9E3VNU2-F1
#
_entry.id   AF-A0A9E3VNU2-F1
#
_cell.length_a   1.000
_cell.length_b   1.000
_cell.length_c   1.000
_cell.angle_alpha   90.00
_cell.angle_beta   90.00
_cell.angle_gamma   90.00
#
_symmetry.space_group_name_H-M   'P 1'
#
loop_
_entity.id
_entity.type
_entity.pdbx_description
1 polymer ?
#
loop_
_entity_poly.entity_id
_entity_poly.type
_entity_poly.pdbx_seq_one_letter_code
_entity_poly.pdbx_strand_id
1 'polypeptide(L)'
;MFKKLLSALDRSEKPHYVIVPSSAKVPGLWPLGFADKPKPVLSTLGDASTDALMELCDDFWRSLSPDFDSSVPEGAKIVRSYETYVAAFNLLCARGPESIPWARERLTHPEYDAREAAASLLGTLAKRGLLGNLADAIANDLSALAERPWEVDTKEVQANDAAIQALASIGGPIAIETMCRILKSPQWNEDDLQWSATQVLAQLTEHPFMEAENPVKAAKTWLDPEA
;
A
#
# COMPACT_ATOMS: atom_id res chain seq x y z
N MET A 1 13.69 3.13 -62.69
CA MET A 1 14.62 3.51 -61.59
C MET A 1 13.95 4.36 -60.49
N PHE A 2 12.62 4.28 -60.32
CA PHE A 2 11.86 5.12 -59.37
C PHE A 2 10.85 4.33 -58.49
N LYS A 3 11.01 3.00 -58.39
CA LYS A 3 10.20 2.14 -57.50
C LYS A 3 10.99 1.63 -56.27
N LYS A 4 12.27 1.99 -56.15
CA LYS A 4 13.15 1.63 -55.00
C LYS A 4 13.40 2.79 -54.02
N LEU A 5 12.73 3.93 -54.22
CA LEU A 5 12.88 5.13 -53.38
C LEU A 5 11.69 5.38 -52.44
N LEU A 6 10.69 4.49 -52.43
CA LEU A 6 9.56 4.52 -51.49
C LEU A 6 9.71 3.53 -50.32
N SER A 7 10.79 2.74 -50.27
CA SER A 7 11.09 1.81 -49.18
C SER A 7 12.14 2.34 -48.20
N ALA A 8 12.48 3.63 -48.26
CA ALA A 8 13.50 4.27 -47.41
C ALA A 8 12.94 5.44 -46.58
N LEU A 9 11.62 5.55 -46.50
CA LEU A 9 10.90 6.35 -45.50
C LEU A 9 10.18 5.39 -44.54
N ASP A 10 10.89 4.34 -44.12
CA ASP A 10 10.64 3.74 -42.81
C ASP A 10 11.13 4.77 -41.78
N ARG A 11 10.33 5.83 -41.59
CA ARG A 11 10.34 6.57 -40.34
C ARG A 11 9.90 5.53 -39.34
N SER A 12 10.86 4.87 -38.70
CA SER A 12 10.58 4.10 -37.50
C SER A 12 9.91 5.07 -36.53
N GLU A 13 8.58 5.03 -36.48
CA GLU A 13 7.82 5.78 -35.51
C GLU A 13 8.36 5.35 -34.16
N LYS A 14 9.05 6.26 -33.48
CA LYS A 14 9.59 5.95 -32.16
C LYS A 14 8.43 5.45 -31.32
N PRO A 15 8.58 4.31 -30.63
CA PRO A 15 7.50 3.78 -29.82
C PRO A 15 7.01 4.84 -28.84
N HIS A 16 5.71 5.12 -28.87
CA HIS A 16 5.07 6.02 -27.93
C HIS A 16 4.97 5.30 -26.59
N TYR A 17 5.51 5.88 -25.53
CA TYR A 17 5.48 5.29 -24.18
C TYR A 17 4.57 6.09 -23.27
N VAL A 18 3.72 5.38 -22.52
CA VAL A 18 3.04 5.93 -21.33
C VAL A 18 3.81 5.47 -20.11
N ILE A 19 4.39 6.41 -19.38
CA ILE A 19 5.29 6.10 -18.27
C ILE A 19 4.54 6.28 -16.96
N VAL A 20 4.66 5.32 -16.05
CA VAL A 20 4.05 5.35 -14.73
C VAL A 20 5.06 4.85 -13.68
N PRO A 21 5.20 5.52 -12.52
CA PRO A 21 4.52 6.77 -12.19
C PRO A 21 5.18 7.96 -12.88
N SER A 22 4.36 8.94 -13.24
CA SER A 22 4.79 10.20 -13.82
C SER A 22 4.25 11.36 -12.98
N SER A 23 5.07 12.38 -12.78
CA SER A 23 4.61 13.63 -12.18
C SER A 23 5.30 14.79 -12.84
N ALA A 24 4.52 15.78 -13.29
CA ALA A 24 5.06 17.02 -13.84
C ALA A 24 5.87 17.82 -12.79
N LYS A 25 5.67 17.51 -11.51
CA LYS A 25 6.39 18.11 -10.39
C LYS A 25 7.81 17.54 -10.22
N VAL A 26 8.17 16.49 -10.97
CA VAL A 26 9.52 15.90 -10.99
C VAL A 26 10.06 15.85 -12.43
N PRO A 27 10.32 17.01 -13.07
CA PRO A 27 10.62 17.10 -14.51
C PRO A 27 11.92 16.41 -14.95
N GLY A 28 12.76 15.96 -14.03
CA GLY A 28 13.99 15.19 -14.30
C GLY A 28 13.86 13.68 -14.14
N LEU A 29 12.73 13.18 -13.64
CA LEU A 29 12.56 11.75 -13.34
C LEU A 29 12.68 10.89 -14.59
N TRP A 30 12.16 11.39 -15.72
CA TRP A 30 12.12 10.69 -16.99
C TRP A 30 12.79 11.54 -18.09
N PRO A 31 14.11 11.38 -18.31
CA PRO A 31 14.83 12.15 -19.33
C PRO A 31 14.20 12.00 -20.72
N LEU A 32 14.12 13.07 -21.51
CA LEU A 32 13.51 13.00 -22.85
C LEU A 32 14.41 12.25 -23.85
N GLY A 33 13.79 11.62 -24.85
CA GLY A 33 14.47 11.22 -26.09
C GLY A 33 14.95 9.77 -26.19
N PHE A 34 14.41 8.83 -25.42
CA PHE A 34 14.83 7.43 -25.47
C PHE A 34 14.60 6.77 -26.84
N ALA A 35 15.62 6.05 -27.31
CA ALA A 35 15.50 5.08 -28.40
C ALA A 35 15.03 3.70 -27.90
N ASP A 36 15.26 3.41 -26.61
CA ASP A 36 14.97 2.16 -25.90
C ASP A 36 13.90 2.36 -24.80
N LYS A 37 13.66 1.33 -23.97
CA LYS A 37 12.77 1.40 -22.80
C LYS A 37 13.21 2.52 -21.84
N PRO A 38 12.32 3.50 -21.53
CA PRO A 38 12.60 4.58 -20.57
C PRO A 38 13.10 4.05 -19.21
N LYS A 39 14.06 4.77 -18.61
CA LYS A 39 14.57 4.47 -17.26
C LYS A 39 14.45 5.70 -16.36
N PRO A 40 14.00 5.53 -15.10
CA PRO A 40 13.87 6.64 -14.17
C PRO A 40 15.24 7.07 -13.62
N VAL A 41 15.38 8.35 -13.29
CA VAL A 41 16.54 8.91 -12.57
C VAL A 41 16.13 9.13 -11.11
N LEU A 42 16.22 8.08 -10.29
CA LEU A 42 15.68 8.08 -8.92
C LEU A 42 16.33 9.11 -7.97
N SER A 43 17.57 9.53 -8.26
CA SER A 43 18.22 10.60 -7.48
C SER A 43 17.45 11.92 -7.52
N THR A 44 16.60 12.14 -8.53
CA THR A 44 15.74 13.34 -8.61
C THR A 44 14.61 13.36 -7.57
N LEU A 45 14.27 12.20 -6.97
CA LEU A 45 13.21 12.12 -5.96
C LEU A 45 13.62 12.72 -4.61
N GLY A 46 14.94 12.80 -4.32
CA GLY A 46 15.44 13.33 -3.04
C GLY A 46 14.95 14.75 -2.75
N ASP A 47 14.89 15.59 -3.79
CA ASP A 47 14.49 16.99 -3.70
C ASP A 47 12.99 17.22 -4.03
N ALA A 48 12.25 16.17 -4.36
CA ALA A 48 10.83 16.29 -4.73
C ALA A 48 9.97 16.76 -3.55
N SER A 49 8.89 17.51 -3.77
CA SER A 49 7.96 17.87 -2.69
C SER A 49 7.17 16.66 -2.19
N THR A 50 6.59 16.75 -0.99
CA THR A 50 5.82 15.63 -0.41
C THR A 50 4.62 15.31 -1.30
N ASP A 51 3.93 16.35 -1.80
CA ASP A 51 2.85 16.23 -2.78
C ASP A 51 3.28 15.53 -4.08
N ALA A 52 4.51 15.77 -4.55
CA ALA A 52 5.01 15.12 -5.77
C ALA A 52 5.24 13.62 -5.54
N LEU A 53 5.75 13.24 -4.36
CA LEU A 53 5.91 11.82 -4.01
C LEU A 53 4.56 11.12 -3.84
N MET A 54 3.59 11.78 -3.19
CA MET A 54 2.21 11.28 -3.07
C MET A 54 1.58 11.05 -4.45
N GLU A 55 1.75 12.00 -5.38
CA GLU A 55 1.26 11.90 -6.75
C GLU A 55 1.89 10.71 -7.49
N LEU A 56 3.18 10.44 -7.30
CA LEU A 56 3.84 9.28 -7.88
C LEU A 56 3.29 7.96 -7.33
N CYS A 57 2.99 7.87 -6.03
CA CYS A 57 2.35 6.69 -5.47
C CYS A 57 0.93 6.49 -6.01
N ASP A 58 0.12 7.55 -6.01
CA ASP A 58 -1.26 7.52 -6.51
C ASP A 58 -1.31 7.17 -8.01
N ASP A 59 -0.38 7.68 -8.82
CA ASP A 59 -0.27 7.35 -10.25
C ASP A 59 0.10 5.88 -10.47
N PHE A 60 1.03 5.35 -9.66
CA PHE A 60 1.39 3.93 -9.72
C PHE A 60 0.19 3.02 -9.45
N TRP A 61 -0.53 3.23 -8.34
CA TRP A 61 -1.70 2.40 -8.01
C TRP A 61 -2.83 2.57 -9.01
N ARG A 62 -3.10 3.79 -9.48
CA ARG A 62 -4.11 4.02 -10.54
C ARG A 62 -3.80 3.19 -11.78
N SER A 63 -2.52 3.01 -12.11
CA SER A 63 -2.14 2.21 -13.26
C SER A 63 -2.40 0.71 -13.12
N LEU A 64 -2.70 0.21 -11.93
CA LEU A 64 -3.03 -1.20 -11.73
C LEU A 64 -4.51 -1.49 -11.99
N SER A 65 -5.35 -0.45 -12.06
CA SER A 65 -6.76 -0.58 -12.36
C SER A 65 -6.99 -1.12 -13.78
N PRO A 66 -7.96 -2.03 -13.99
CA PRO A 66 -8.32 -2.52 -15.33
C PRO A 66 -8.71 -1.41 -16.31
N ASP A 67 -9.26 -0.31 -15.81
CA ASP A 67 -9.68 0.83 -16.63
C ASP A 67 -8.49 1.65 -17.16
N PHE A 68 -7.31 1.53 -16.52
CA PHE A 68 -6.14 2.28 -16.94
C PHE A 68 -5.66 1.87 -18.33
N ASP A 69 -5.53 0.56 -18.57
CA ASP A 69 -5.05 0.04 -19.86
C ASP A 69 -5.98 0.46 -21.02
N SER A 70 -7.28 0.55 -20.75
CA SER A 70 -8.30 1.00 -21.72
C SER A 70 -8.19 2.49 -22.06
N SER A 71 -7.59 3.30 -21.17
CA SER A 71 -7.41 4.74 -21.37
C SER A 71 -6.13 5.10 -22.14
N VAL A 72 -5.24 4.14 -22.35
CA VAL A 72 -3.94 4.35 -22.99
C VAL A 72 -4.11 4.41 -24.52
N PRO A 73 -3.50 5.40 -25.22
CA PRO A 73 -3.60 5.51 -26.67
C PRO A 73 -3.18 4.24 -27.40
N GLU A 74 -3.90 3.89 -28.47
CA GLU A 74 -3.59 2.73 -29.31
C GLU A 74 -2.14 2.78 -29.81
N GLY A 75 -1.43 1.67 -29.70
CA GLY A 75 -0.01 1.55 -30.07
C GLY A 75 0.98 2.08 -29.04
N ALA A 76 0.53 2.73 -27.95
CA ALA A 76 1.41 3.14 -26.87
C ALA A 76 1.79 1.96 -25.96
N LYS A 77 3.04 1.95 -25.50
CA LYS A 77 3.56 0.94 -24.57
C LYS A 77 3.59 1.51 -23.16
N ILE A 78 2.92 0.82 -22.22
CA ILE A 78 2.94 1.21 -20.81
C ILE A 78 4.24 0.75 -20.16
N VAL A 79 4.91 1.65 -19.45
CA VAL A 79 6.12 1.37 -18.67
C VAL A 79 5.83 1.68 -17.21
N ARG A 80 5.48 0.63 -16.45
CA ARG A 80 5.32 0.70 -14.99
C ARG A 80 6.67 0.51 -14.31
N SER A 81 7.04 1.42 -13.43
CA SER A 81 8.24 1.36 -12.62
C SER A 81 7.90 1.23 -11.14
N TYR A 82 7.86 -0.02 -10.68
CA TYR A 82 7.73 -0.35 -9.27
C TYR A 82 8.86 0.27 -8.43
N GLU A 83 10.08 0.32 -8.96
CA GLU A 83 11.24 0.92 -8.30
C GLU A 83 11.02 2.41 -7.98
N THR A 84 10.42 3.16 -8.91
CA THR A 84 10.09 4.58 -8.70
C THR A 84 9.04 4.75 -7.60
N TYR A 85 8.00 3.90 -7.61
CA TYR A 85 6.99 3.85 -6.56
C TYR A 85 7.62 3.59 -5.18
N VAL A 86 8.42 2.53 -5.06
CA VAL A 86 9.06 2.15 -3.78
C VAL A 86 9.98 3.27 -3.28
N ALA A 87 10.76 3.90 -4.17
CA ALA A 87 11.62 5.02 -3.79
C ALA A 87 10.81 6.22 -3.28
N ALA A 88 9.71 6.57 -3.97
CA ALA A 88 8.83 7.65 -3.54
C ALA A 88 8.15 7.35 -2.19
N PHE A 89 7.62 6.14 -2.04
CA PHE A 89 6.96 5.68 -0.81
C PHE A 89 7.92 5.68 0.40
N ASN A 90 9.15 5.19 0.22
CA ASN A 90 10.16 5.21 1.28
C ASN A 90 10.51 6.64 1.74
N LEU A 91 10.56 7.59 0.81
CA LEU A 91 10.76 9.00 1.14
C LEU A 91 9.56 9.59 1.90
N LEU A 92 8.32 9.22 1.55
CA LEU A 92 7.13 9.60 2.31
C LEU A 92 7.15 9.06 3.74
N CYS A 93 7.55 7.80 3.92
CA CYS A 93 7.76 7.21 5.24
C CYS A 93 8.81 8.00 6.04
N ALA A 94 9.91 8.44 5.41
CA ALA A 94 10.96 9.20 6.08
C ALA A 94 10.49 10.59 6.56
N ARG A 95 9.68 11.30 5.76
CA ARG A 95 9.25 12.70 5.99
C ARG A 95 8.36 12.91 7.21
N GLY A 96 7.73 11.84 7.73
CA GLY A 96 7.04 11.92 9.00
C GLY A 96 5.59 12.42 8.88
N PRO A 97 5.11 13.31 9.78
CA PRO A 97 3.68 13.61 9.92
C PRO A 97 2.97 14.20 8.69
N GLU A 98 3.69 14.82 7.75
CA GLU A 98 3.10 15.46 6.55
C GLU A 98 2.31 14.48 5.68
N SER A 99 2.67 13.19 5.70
CA SER A 99 2.01 12.15 4.90
C SER A 99 0.79 11.53 5.57
N ILE A 100 0.49 11.88 6.82
CA ILE A 100 -0.62 11.29 7.58
C ILE A 100 -1.99 11.53 6.89
N PRO A 101 -2.39 12.76 6.51
CA PRO A 101 -3.71 12.98 5.92
C PRO A 101 -3.89 12.16 4.63
N TRP A 102 -2.88 12.17 3.77
CA TRP A 102 -2.86 11.38 2.54
C TRP A 102 -2.99 9.88 2.82
N ALA A 103 -2.16 9.33 3.74
CA ALA A 103 -2.21 7.91 4.05
C ALA A 103 -3.57 7.49 4.62
N ARG A 104 -4.18 8.29 5.49
CA ARG A 104 -5.53 8.00 6.02
C ARG A 104 -6.57 7.89 4.91
N GLU A 105 -6.56 8.80 3.94
CA GLU A 105 -7.50 8.74 2.82
C GLU A 105 -7.28 7.51 1.92
N ARG A 106 -6.05 6.94 1.88
CA ARG A 106 -5.75 5.75 1.08
C ARG A 106 -6.09 4.43 1.77
N LEU A 107 -6.44 4.43 3.06
CA LEU A 107 -6.99 3.25 3.73
C LEU A 107 -8.31 2.76 3.11
N THR A 108 -9.01 3.60 2.35
CA THR A 108 -10.23 3.26 1.60
C THR A 108 -10.04 3.25 0.09
N HIS A 109 -8.78 3.24 -0.39
CA HIS A 109 -8.50 3.21 -1.83
C HIS A 109 -9.03 1.91 -2.46
N PRO A 110 -9.48 1.87 -3.73
CA PRO A 110 -9.96 0.64 -4.38
C PRO A 110 -8.91 -0.47 -4.50
N GLU A 111 -7.66 -0.10 -4.80
CA GLU A 111 -6.53 -1.05 -4.87
C GLU A 111 -6.05 -1.45 -3.48
N TYR A 112 -5.94 -2.76 -3.22
CA TYR A 112 -5.51 -3.29 -1.93
C TYR A 112 -4.05 -2.92 -1.61
N ASP A 113 -3.16 -2.91 -2.62
CA ASP A 113 -1.74 -2.50 -2.46
C ASP A 113 -1.63 -1.07 -1.88
N ALA A 114 -2.57 -0.19 -2.24
CA ALA A 114 -2.61 1.17 -1.72
C ALA A 114 -3.05 1.20 -0.25
N ARG A 115 -4.03 0.37 0.13
CA ARG A 115 -4.49 0.22 1.51
C ARG A 115 -3.40 -0.37 2.41
N GLU A 116 -2.73 -1.42 1.94
CA GLU A 116 -1.59 -2.06 2.62
C GLU A 116 -0.45 -1.06 2.85
N ALA A 117 -0.06 -0.32 1.81
CA ALA A 117 0.99 0.68 1.90
C ALA A 117 0.61 1.82 2.86
N ALA A 118 -0.63 2.30 2.79
CA ALA A 118 -1.15 3.32 3.70
C ALA A 118 -1.10 2.86 5.16
N ALA A 119 -1.57 1.64 5.45
CA ALA A 119 -1.51 1.06 6.79
C ALA A 119 -0.06 0.92 7.28
N SER A 120 0.83 0.41 6.42
CA SER A 120 2.26 0.24 6.73
C SER A 120 2.96 1.57 7.04
N LEU A 121 2.65 2.63 6.29
CA LEU A 121 3.16 3.97 6.55
C LEU A 121 2.69 4.46 7.92
N LEU A 122 1.38 4.38 8.20
CA LEU A 122 0.81 4.84 9.48
C LEU A 122 1.39 4.05 10.66
N GLY A 123 1.55 2.73 10.52
CA GLY A 123 2.23 1.89 11.52
C GLY A 123 3.69 2.29 11.72
N THR A 124 4.42 2.62 10.65
CA THR A 124 5.81 3.11 10.74
C THR A 124 5.89 4.45 11.47
N LEU A 125 4.96 5.36 11.21
CA LEU A 125 4.87 6.63 11.93
C LEU A 125 4.47 6.42 13.41
N ALA A 126 3.60 5.47 13.71
CA ALA A 126 3.23 5.07 15.08
C ALA A 126 4.45 4.58 15.87
N LYS A 127 5.24 3.65 15.31
CA LYS A 127 6.48 3.15 15.93
C LYS A 127 7.48 4.25 16.26
N ARG A 128 7.44 5.36 15.51
CA ARG A 128 8.30 6.53 15.70
C ARG A 128 7.69 7.60 16.62
N GLY A 129 6.48 7.40 17.13
CA GLY A 129 5.77 8.36 17.97
C GLY A 129 5.31 9.61 17.22
N LEU A 130 5.08 9.52 15.90
CA LEU A 130 4.82 10.67 15.03
C LEU A 130 3.35 10.92 14.72
N LEU A 131 2.42 10.14 15.29
CA LEU A 131 0.98 10.35 15.05
C LEU A 131 0.38 11.52 15.84
N GLY A 132 1.03 11.93 16.94
CA GLY A 132 0.56 13.01 17.79
C GLY A 132 -0.88 12.81 18.28
N ASN A 133 -1.68 13.87 18.20
CA ASN A 133 -3.10 13.88 18.62
C ASN A 133 -4.04 13.14 17.66
N LEU A 134 -3.55 12.60 16.54
CA LEU A 134 -4.36 11.87 15.56
C LEU A 134 -4.38 10.36 15.82
N ALA A 135 -3.62 9.85 16.80
CA ALA A 135 -3.45 8.42 17.05
C ALA A 135 -4.78 7.66 17.16
N ASP A 136 -5.74 8.16 17.96
CA ASP A 136 -7.05 7.52 18.13
C ASP A 136 -7.89 7.52 16.86
N ALA A 137 -7.88 8.64 16.11
CA ALA A 137 -8.60 8.72 14.84
C ALA A 137 -8.02 7.74 13.81
N ILE A 138 -6.69 7.63 13.76
CA ILE A 138 -5.98 6.69 12.88
C ILE A 138 -6.24 5.25 13.30
N ALA A 139 -6.29 4.95 14.61
CA ALA A 139 -6.62 3.62 15.09
C ALA A 139 -8.03 3.20 14.67
N ASN A 140 -9.01 4.11 14.68
CA ASN A 140 -10.35 3.82 14.19
C ASN A 140 -10.35 3.51 12.68
N ASP A 141 -9.63 4.29 11.86
CA ASP A 141 -9.54 4.04 10.43
C ASP A 141 -8.86 2.69 10.13
N LEU A 142 -7.77 2.38 10.85
CA LEU A 142 -7.08 1.10 10.72
C LEU A 142 -7.91 -0.07 11.22
N SER A 143 -8.72 0.10 12.26
CA SER A 143 -9.67 -0.92 12.71
C SER A 143 -10.69 -1.23 11.61
N ALA A 144 -11.22 -0.21 10.95
CA ALA A 144 -12.15 -0.40 9.84
C ALA A 144 -11.48 -1.17 8.67
N LEU A 145 -10.21 -0.89 8.39
CA LEU A 145 -9.45 -1.66 7.39
C LEU A 145 -9.18 -3.09 7.86
N ALA A 146 -8.76 -3.32 9.10
CA ALA A 146 -8.45 -4.64 9.63
C ALA A 146 -9.66 -5.60 9.62
N GLU A 147 -10.87 -5.05 9.74
CA GLU A 147 -12.13 -5.81 9.73
C GLU A 147 -12.80 -5.85 8.33
N ARG A 148 -12.18 -5.23 7.32
CA ARG A 148 -12.75 -5.18 5.97
C ARG A 148 -12.78 -6.58 5.36
N PRO A 149 -13.94 -7.04 4.84
CA PRO A 149 -14.03 -8.35 4.21
C PRO A 149 -13.17 -8.52 2.97
N TRP A 150 -12.61 -9.71 2.80
CA TRP A 150 -11.85 -10.03 1.59
C TRP A 150 -12.75 -10.18 0.37
N GLU A 151 -12.23 -9.73 -0.76
CA GLU A 151 -12.82 -9.93 -2.08
C GLU A 151 -12.28 -11.24 -2.70
N VAL A 152 -12.75 -11.59 -3.91
CA VAL A 152 -12.60 -12.94 -4.52
C VAL A 152 -11.14 -13.42 -4.65
N ASP A 153 -10.14 -12.55 -4.60
CA ASP A 153 -8.72 -12.88 -4.81
C ASP A 153 -7.87 -13.00 -3.54
N THR A 154 -8.48 -12.93 -2.35
CA THR A 154 -7.85 -13.01 -1.01
C THR A 154 -6.72 -12.00 -0.75
N LYS A 155 -6.51 -11.00 -1.62
CA LYS A 155 -5.42 -10.02 -1.44
C LYS A 155 -5.72 -8.97 -0.40
N GLU A 156 -6.99 -8.75 -0.09
CA GLU A 156 -7.41 -7.89 1.04
C GLU A 156 -6.76 -8.30 2.36
N VAL A 157 -6.52 -9.61 2.55
CA VAL A 157 -5.90 -10.17 3.76
C VAL A 157 -4.55 -9.51 4.05
N GLN A 158 -3.78 -9.14 3.00
CA GLN A 158 -2.51 -8.44 3.16
C GLN A 158 -2.71 -7.02 3.72
N ALA A 159 -3.71 -6.29 3.22
CA ALA A 159 -4.05 -4.97 3.73
C ALA A 159 -4.63 -5.03 5.15
N ASN A 160 -5.45 -6.04 5.46
CA ASN A 160 -5.97 -6.29 6.80
C ASN A 160 -4.82 -6.55 7.79
N ASP A 161 -3.86 -7.42 7.42
CA ASP A 161 -2.72 -7.74 8.28
C ASP A 161 -1.83 -6.51 8.51
N ALA A 162 -1.53 -5.74 7.46
CA ALA A 162 -0.82 -4.47 7.60
C ALA A 162 -1.53 -3.51 8.57
N ALA A 163 -2.86 -3.47 8.54
CA ALA A 163 -3.65 -2.68 9.48
C ALA A 163 -3.57 -3.22 10.93
N ILE A 164 -3.60 -4.54 11.13
CA ILE A 164 -3.37 -5.18 12.44
C ILE A 164 -1.98 -4.80 13.00
N GLN A 165 -0.93 -4.89 12.19
CA GLN A 165 0.43 -4.54 12.61
C GLN A 165 0.59 -3.05 12.90
N ALA A 166 -0.10 -2.19 12.15
CA ALA A 166 -0.16 -0.76 12.41
C ALA A 166 -0.88 -0.46 13.73
N LEU A 167 -2.01 -1.13 14.00
CA LEU A 167 -2.73 -1.05 15.28
C LEU A 167 -1.86 -1.52 16.45
N ALA A 168 -1.11 -2.60 16.30
CA ALA A 168 -0.16 -3.07 17.31
C ALA A 168 0.89 -2.00 17.65
N SER A 169 1.31 -1.24 16.64
CA SER A 169 2.29 -0.15 16.78
C SER A 169 1.72 1.08 17.46
N ILE A 170 0.42 1.34 17.31
CA ILE A 170 -0.30 2.41 18.01
C ILE A 170 -0.61 1.99 19.45
N GLY A 171 -1.04 0.74 19.63
CA GLY A 171 -1.50 0.20 20.88
C GLY A 171 -2.86 0.77 21.32
N GLY A 172 -3.12 0.66 22.63
CA GLY A 172 -4.30 1.21 23.27
C GLY A 172 -5.57 0.36 23.11
N PRO A 173 -6.69 0.83 23.69
CA PRO A 173 -7.94 0.06 23.76
C PRO A 173 -8.52 -0.32 22.40
N ILE A 174 -8.47 0.59 21.42
CA ILE A 174 -9.02 0.34 20.08
C ILE A 174 -8.34 -0.88 19.44
N ALA A 175 -7.00 -0.96 19.49
CA ALA A 175 -6.26 -2.08 18.94
C ALA A 175 -6.66 -3.42 19.58
N ILE A 176 -6.78 -3.45 20.92
CA ILE A 176 -7.23 -4.64 21.67
C ILE A 176 -8.65 -5.04 21.25
N GLU A 177 -9.58 -4.09 21.23
CA GLU A 177 -10.97 -4.33 20.85
C GLU A 177 -11.08 -4.86 19.42
N THR A 178 -10.30 -4.33 18.48
CA THR A 178 -10.24 -4.82 17.10
C THR A 178 -9.78 -6.29 17.05
N MET A 179 -8.70 -6.65 17.74
CA MET A 179 -8.22 -8.04 17.77
C MET A 179 -9.27 -8.98 18.35
N CYS A 180 -9.96 -8.56 19.43
CA CYS A 180 -11.07 -9.31 20.00
C CYS A 180 -12.21 -9.53 19.00
N ARG A 181 -12.58 -8.51 18.20
CA ARG A 181 -13.61 -8.64 17.17
C ARG A 181 -13.19 -9.59 16.05
N ILE A 182 -11.94 -9.50 15.57
CA ILE A 182 -11.41 -10.40 14.53
C ILE A 182 -11.42 -11.86 15.01
N LEU A 183 -11.00 -12.14 16.24
CA LEU A 183 -10.98 -13.49 16.80
C LEU A 183 -12.39 -14.07 17.02
N LYS A 184 -13.38 -13.23 17.29
CA LYS A 184 -14.79 -13.65 17.46
C LYS A 184 -15.53 -13.77 16.14
N SER A 185 -15.03 -13.16 15.07
CA SER A 185 -15.71 -13.16 13.78
C SER A 185 -15.56 -14.52 13.10
N PRO A 186 -16.69 -15.17 12.69
CA PRO A 186 -16.63 -16.43 11.97
C PRO A 186 -16.00 -16.29 10.60
N GLN A 187 -15.97 -15.06 10.07
CA GLN A 187 -15.34 -14.74 8.81
C GLN A 187 -13.89 -15.23 8.76
N TRP A 188 -13.10 -14.99 9.79
CA TRP A 188 -11.65 -15.26 9.76
C TRP A 188 -11.28 -16.68 10.23
N ASN A 189 -12.24 -17.59 10.41
CA ASN A 189 -11.99 -18.90 11.05
C ASN A 189 -11.00 -19.81 10.30
N GLU A 190 -10.86 -19.61 8.99
CA GLU A 190 -9.97 -20.40 8.14
C GLU A 190 -8.78 -19.58 7.62
N ASP A 191 -8.60 -18.36 8.15
CA ASP A 191 -7.62 -17.40 7.63
C ASP A 191 -6.52 -17.08 8.66
N ASP A 192 -5.32 -16.79 8.16
CA ASP A 192 -4.13 -16.45 8.95
C ASP A 192 -4.30 -15.15 9.75
N LEU A 193 -5.30 -14.30 9.44
CA LEU A 193 -5.61 -13.11 10.24
C LEU A 193 -5.94 -13.42 11.70
N GLN A 194 -6.49 -14.60 12.01
CA GLN A 194 -6.67 -15.00 13.41
C GLN A 194 -5.34 -15.23 14.12
N TRP A 195 -4.32 -15.72 13.40
CA TRP A 195 -2.97 -15.85 13.95
C TRP A 195 -2.38 -14.47 14.23
N SER A 196 -2.41 -13.56 13.26
CA SER A 196 -1.93 -12.18 13.43
C SER A 196 -2.64 -11.46 14.57
N ALA A 197 -3.98 -11.56 14.64
CA ALA A 197 -4.76 -10.98 15.71
C ALA A 197 -4.41 -11.57 17.09
N THR A 198 -4.19 -12.89 17.15
CA THR A 198 -3.75 -13.56 18.38
C THR A 198 -2.38 -13.07 18.84
N GLN A 199 -1.42 -12.98 17.92
CA GLN A 199 -0.06 -12.52 18.22
C GLN A 199 -0.07 -11.08 18.74
N VAL A 200 -0.81 -10.18 18.06
CA VAL A 200 -0.93 -8.79 18.47
C VAL A 200 -1.68 -8.68 19.80
N LEU A 201 -2.76 -9.44 20.01
CA LEU A 201 -3.47 -9.45 21.29
C LEU A 201 -2.56 -9.92 22.42
N ALA A 202 -1.79 -10.98 22.22
CA ALA A 202 -0.79 -11.46 23.18
C ALA A 202 0.23 -10.37 23.52
N GLN A 203 0.75 -9.66 22.52
CA GLN A 203 1.67 -8.54 22.71
C GLN A 203 1.05 -7.39 23.52
N LEU A 204 -0.18 -6.98 23.17
CA LEU A 204 -0.85 -5.82 23.78
C LEU A 204 -1.36 -6.09 25.19
N THR A 205 -1.64 -7.35 25.53
CA THR A 205 -2.19 -7.76 26.84
C THR A 205 -1.18 -8.49 27.72
N GLU A 206 0.03 -8.74 27.22
CA GLU A 206 1.08 -9.53 27.87
C GLU A 206 0.65 -10.96 28.25
N HIS A 207 -0.38 -11.49 27.57
CA HIS A 207 -0.83 -12.87 27.77
C HIS A 207 0.00 -13.87 26.95
N PRO A 208 0.38 -15.04 27.50
CA PRO A 208 1.25 -16.00 26.84
C PRO A 208 0.51 -16.92 25.85
N PHE A 209 -0.45 -16.41 25.07
CA PHE A 209 -1.21 -17.24 24.11
C PHE A 209 -0.29 -17.98 23.13
N MET A 210 0.80 -17.33 22.72
CA MET A 210 1.76 -17.87 21.76
C MET A 210 2.58 -19.06 22.28
N GLU A 211 2.53 -19.36 23.58
CA GLU A 211 3.18 -20.53 24.18
C GLU A 211 2.27 -21.78 24.18
N ALA A 212 0.98 -21.61 23.90
CA ALA A 212 0.04 -22.72 23.83
C ALA A 212 0.25 -23.55 22.56
N GLU A 213 -0.14 -24.83 22.59
CA GLU A 213 -0.13 -25.71 21.42
C GLU A 213 -1.02 -25.16 20.28
N ASN A 214 -2.13 -24.51 20.65
CA ASN A 214 -2.99 -23.79 19.72
C ASN A 214 -3.25 -22.36 20.26
N PRO A 215 -2.42 -21.38 19.88
CA PRO A 215 -2.53 -20.00 20.35
C PRO A 215 -3.89 -19.36 20.05
N VAL A 216 -4.42 -19.56 18.84
CA VAL A 216 -5.71 -18.99 18.43
C VAL A 216 -6.83 -19.54 19.31
N LYS A 217 -6.85 -20.85 19.55
CA LYS A 217 -7.83 -21.47 20.45
C LYS A 217 -7.69 -20.95 21.88
N ALA A 218 -6.46 -20.84 22.39
CA ALA A 218 -6.20 -20.30 23.73
C ALA A 218 -6.71 -18.86 23.88
N ALA A 219 -6.47 -18.00 22.89
CA ALA A 219 -6.98 -16.63 22.88
C ALA A 219 -8.51 -16.59 22.80
N LYS A 220 -9.14 -17.42 21.96
CA LYS A 220 -10.61 -17.51 21.89
C LYS A 220 -11.23 -17.98 23.21
N THR A 221 -10.68 -18.99 23.86
CA THR A 221 -11.13 -19.45 25.19
C THR A 221 -10.92 -18.39 26.27
N TRP A 222 -9.86 -17.59 26.19
CA TRP A 222 -9.68 -16.46 27.10
C TRP A 222 -10.74 -15.36 26.89
N LEU A 223 -11.14 -15.12 25.64
CA LEU A 223 -12.18 -14.15 25.28
C LEU A 223 -13.61 -14.61 25.63
N ASP A 224 -13.81 -15.92 25.71
CA ASP A 224 -15.08 -16.56 26.06
C ASP A 224 -14.81 -17.92 26.75
N PRO A 225 -14.65 -17.94 28.08
CA PRO A 225 -14.38 -19.18 28.82
C PRO A 225 -15.54 -20.18 28.84
N GLU A 226 -16.74 -19.77 28.44
CA GLU A 226 -17.97 -20.57 28.48
C GLU A 226 -18.39 -21.13 27.11
N ALA A 227 -17.68 -20.76 26.02
CA ALA A 227 -17.91 -21.24 24.65
C ALA A 227 -17.19 -22.56 24.33
#